data_AF-F8Q983-F1
#
_entry.id   AF-F8Q983-F1
#
_cell.length_a   1.000
_cell.length_b   1.000
_cell.length_c   1.000
_cell.angle_alpha   90.00
_cell.angle_beta   90.00
_cell.angle_gamma   90.00
#
_symmetry.space_group_name_H-M   'P 1'
#
loop_
_entity.id
_entity.type
_entity.pdbx_description
1 polymer ?
#
loop_
_entity_poly.entity_id
_entity_poly.type
_entity_poly.pdbx_seq_one_letter_code
_entity_poly.pdbx_strand_id
1 'polypeptide(L)'
;MVTSPRFRSDDDHPDKTRESLRALLRETAQPVAVVTSLLHAESSSRESTFHGATLSSFTSIALDPHPLIAFSLRVPSRMATSLNAHDNLTSQLRSKKSSHMVINILSASQSHLAHIFSRPDLHPHPFSYAESTEIPFRWTTTKEGLPILSNSLGAISCTLLGHSWPLSDLRRLEQGSAGI
;
A
#
# COMPACT_ATOMS: atom_id res chain seq x y z
N MET A 1 24.67 1.62 31.43
CA MET A 1 23.40 1.34 32.14
C MET A 1 22.36 1.07 31.07
N VAL A 2 22.02 -0.20 30.83
CA VAL A 2 21.02 -0.57 29.82
C VAL A 2 19.65 -0.34 30.46
N THR A 3 18.96 0.72 30.05
CA THR A 3 17.58 0.96 30.47
C THR A 3 16.70 -0.15 29.93
N SER A 4 15.91 -0.79 30.81
CA SER A 4 14.90 -1.77 30.42
C SER A 4 14.03 -1.25 29.27
N PRO A 5 13.59 -2.11 28.34
CA PRO A 5 12.74 -1.69 27.23
C PRO A 5 11.47 -1.02 27.76
N ARG A 6 11.10 0.14 27.17
CA ARG A 6 9.92 0.92 27.56
C ARG A 6 8.59 0.18 27.32
N PHE A 7 8.61 -0.86 26.48
CA PHE A 7 7.44 -1.71 26.21
C PHE A 7 7.77 -3.17 26.48
N ARG A 8 6.90 -3.84 27.26
CA ARG A 8 6.84 -5.30 27.42
C ARG A 8 5.38 -5.68 27.28
N SER A 9 5.09 -6.74 26.53
CA SER A 9 3.74 -7.19 26.20
C SER A 9 3.05 -7.95 27.35
N ASP A 10 3.42 -7.67 28.61
CA ASP A 10 2.96 -8.41 29.78
C ASP A 10 1.56 -7.93 30.27
N ASP A 11 1.00 -6.90 29.62
CA ASP A 11 -0.36 -6.39 29.88
C ASP A 11 -1.42 -7.19 29.10
N ASP A 12 -2.35 -7.82 29.82
CA ASP A 12 -3.41 -8.70 29.26
C ASP A 12 -4.59 -7.93 28.60
N HIS A 13 -4.54 -6.59 28.57
CA HIS A 13 -5.63 -5.78 28.01
C HIS A 13 -5.36 -5.38 26.54
N PRO A 14 -6.17 -5.84 25.57
CA PRO A 14 -5.87 -5.69 24.13
C PRO A 14 -5.74 -4.23 23.68
N ASP A 15 -6.53 -3.33 24.26
CA ASP A 15 -6.46 -1.90 23.94
C ASP A 15 -5.17 -1.23 24.41
N LYS A 16 -4.67 -1.62 25.58
CA LYS A 16 -3.38 -1.13 26.11
C LYS A 16 -2.23 -1.65 25.26
N THR A 17 -2.28 -2.93 24.88
CA THR A 17 -1.29 -3.55 23.99
C THR A 17 -1.27 -2.87 22.63
N ARG A 18 -2.44 -2.58 22.05
CA ARG A 18 -2.55 -1.84 20.79
C ARG A 18 -1.97 -0.44 20.86
N GLU A 19 -2.30 0.33 21.90
CA GLU A 19 -1.80 1.70 22.05
C GLU A 19 -0.29 1.73 22.30
N SER A 20 0.20 0.83 23.15
CA SER A 20 1.62 0.74 23.46
C SER A 20 2.44 0.26 22.26
N LEU A 21 1.91 -0.70 21.48
CA LEU A 21 2.52 -1.12 20.22
C LEU A 21 2.55 0.03 19.21
N ARG A 22 1.47 0.81 19.09
CA ARG A 22 1.42 2.00 18.24
C ARG A 22 2.48 3.03 18.66
N ALA A 23 2.58 3.31 19.95
CA ALA A 23 3.58 4.24 20.49
C ALA A 23 5.00 3.76 20.19
N LEU A 24 5.27 2.46 20.35
CA LEU A 24 6.56 1.86 20.01
C LEU A 24 6.86 1.99 18.51
N LEU A 25 5.93 1.57 17.64
CA LEU A 25 6.13 1.59 16.20
C LEU A 25 6.29 3.00 15.64
N ARG A 26 5.71 4.02 16.28
CA ARG A 26 5.89 5.43 15.89
C ARG A 26 7.34 5.91 16.03
N GLU A 27 8.11 5.31 16.93
CA GLU A 27 9.52 5.61 17.13
C GLU A 27 10.45 4.73 16.28
N THR A 28 9.89 3.80 15.48
CA THR A 28 10.69 2.95 14.59
C THR A 28 10.92 3.61 13.24
N ALA A 29 12.11 3.42 12.67
CA ALA A 29 12.40 3.79 11.30
C ALA A 29 11.68 2.81 10.35
N GLN A 30 10.56 3.24 9.78
CA GLN A 30 9.83 2.47 8.76
C GLN A 30 10.04 3.08 7.38
N PRO A 31 10.21 2.26 6.33
CA PRO A 31 10.17 2.77 4.96
C PRO A 31 8.78 3.37 4.69
N VAL A 32 8.75 4.52 4.01
CA VAL A 32 7.51 5.13 3.55
C VAL A 32 7.39 4.89 2.06
N ALA A 33 6.30 4.26 1.65
CA ALA A 33 6.01 4.01 0.25
C ALA A 33 4.66 4.60 -0.14
N VAL A 34 4.45 4.82 -1.44
CA VAL A 34 3.15 5.11 -2.02
C VAL A 34 2.82 3.99 -3.00
N VAL A 35 1.73 3.26 -2.71
CA VAL A 35 1.15 2.36 -3.71
C VAL A 35 0.36 3.19 -4.70
N THR A 36 0.52 2.93 -5.99
CA THR A 36 -0.24 3.54 -7.07
C THR A 36 -0.90 2.46 -7.93
N SER A 37 -2.13 2.72 -8.37
CA SER A 37 -2.91 1.82 -9.22
C SER A 37 -3.88 2.58 -10.11
N LEU A 38 -4.57 1.85 -10.98
CA LEU A 38 -5.73 2.34 -11.72
C LEU A 38 -7.01 1.99 -10.96
N LEU A 39 -7.86 2.98 -10.72
CA LEU A 39 -9.25 2.74 -10.36
C LEU A 39 -10.06 2.59 -11.65
N HIS A 40 -10.78 1.48 -11.79
CA HIS A 40 -11.77 1.34 -12.83
C HIS A 40 -13.02 2.11 -12.42
N ALA A 41 -13.49 3.03 -13.26
CA ALA A 41 -14.70 3.79 -12.97
C ALA A 41 -15.93 2.87 -13.08
N GLU A 42 -16.75 2.84 -12.04
CA GLU A 42 -18.05 2.17 -12.07
C GLU A 42 -19.01 3.05 -12.90
N SER A 43 -19.23 2.67 -14.16
CA SER A 43 -20.25 3.16 -15.08
C SER A 43 -20.16 4.62 -15.58
N SER A 44 -20.06 4.76 -16.91
CA SER A 44 -20.26 5.95 -17.78
C SER A 44 -19.05 6.80 -18.22
N SER A 45 -17.94 6.87 -17.49
CA SER A 45 -16.69 7.46 -18.01
C SER A 45 -15.65 6.37 -18.29
N ARG A 46 -15.18 6.25 -19.54
CA ARG A 46 -14.15 5.27 -19.94
C ARG A 46 -12.73 5.63 -19.44
N GLU A 47 -12.61 6.58 -18.52
CA GLU A 47 -11.32 7.05 -18.03
C GLU A 47 -10.94 6.34 -16.74
N SER A 48 -9.93 5.47 -16.82
CA SER A 48 -9.27 4.94 -15.64
C SER A 48 -8.62 6.08 -14.87
N THR A 49 -8.99 6.25 -13.60
CA THR A 49 -8.41 7.32 -12.76
C THR A 49 -7.24 6.77 -11.98
N PHE A 50 -6.14 7.52 -11.93
CA PHE A 50 -4.99 7.17 -11.10
C PHE A 50 -5.33 7.33 -9.63
N HIS A 51 -4.93 6.35 -8.84
CA HIS A 51 -5.09 6.40 -7.40
C HIS A 51 -3.81 5.99 -6.71
N GLY A 52 -3.59 6.55 -5.53
CA GLY A 52 -2.48 6.19 -4.70
C GLY A 52 -2.82 6.30 -3.23
N ALA A 53 -2.07 5.56 -2.42
CA ALA A 53 -2.19 5.58 -0.97
C ALA A 53 -0.80 5.45 -0.34
N THR A 54 -0.54 6.22 0.70
CA THR A 54 0.68 6.07 1.51
C THR A 54 0.62 4.78 2.33
N LEU A 55 1.73 4.05 2.33
CA LEU A 55 1.97 2.82 3.07
C LEU A 55 3.11 3.03 4.06
N SER A 56 2.82 2.85 5.35
CA SER A 56 3.84 2.75 6.40
C SER A 56 4.16 1.29 6.79
N SER A 57 3.38 0.33 6.27
CA SER A 57 3.55 -1.10 6.54
C SER A 57 4.28 -1.85 5.42
N PHE A 58 4.98 -1.15 4.53
CA PHE A 58 5.70 -1.80 3.43
C PHE A 58 6.84 -2.64 3.99
N THR A 59 6.94 -3.89 3.55
CA THR A 59 8.04 -4.79 3.93
C THR A 59 8.40 -5.74 2.80
N SER A 60 9.68 -6.09 2.70
CA SER A 60 10.17 -7.19 1.86
C SER A 60 10.02 -8.50 2.64
N ILE A 61 9.46 -9.52 2.01
CA ILE A 61 9.20 -10.84 2.61
C ILE A 61 10.21 -11.88 2.15
N ALA A 62 10.53 -11.93 0.86
CA ALA A 62 11.48 -12.87 0.29
C ALA A 62 12.17 -12.24 -0.94
N LEU A 63 13.36 -12.74 -1.26
CA LEU A 63 14.09 -12.36 -2.48
C LEU A 63 14.23 -13.55 -3.45
N ASP A 64 14.34 -14.77 -2.93
CA ASP A 64 14.50 -16.02 -3.68
C ASP A 64 13.51 -17.07 -3.15
N PRO A 65 12.89 -17.91 -4.02
CA PRO A 65 13.01 -17.96 -5.48
C PRO A 65 12.31 -16.80 -6.21
N HIS A 66 11.47 -16.04 -5.50
CA HIS A 66 10.73 -14.91 -6.05
C HIS A 66 10.77 -13.71 -5.09
N PRO A 67 10.93 -12.48 -5.60
CA PRO A 67 10.87 -11.29 -4.77
C PRO A 67 9.43 -11.05 -4.32
N LEU A 68 9.20 -11.13 -3.01
CA LEU A 68 7.90 -10.92 -2.38
C LEU A 68 7.93 -9.70 -1.48
N ILE A 69 6.87 -8.91 -1.53
CA ILE A 69 6.63 -7.80 -0.63
C ILE A 69 5.26 -7.97 0.02
N ALA A 70 5.05 -7.31 1.15
CA ALA A 70 3.75 -7.23 1.80
C ALA A 70 3.49 -5.82 2.30
N PHE A 71 2.20 -5.49 2.39
CA PHE A 71 1.68 -4.30 3.05
C PHE A 71 0.25 -4.57 3.49
N SER A 72 -0.27 -3.72 4.37
CA SER A 72 -1.63 -3.79 4.89
C SER A 72 -2.38 -2.52 4.53
N LEU A 73 -3.64 -2.66 4.16
CA LEU A 73 -4.56 -1.55 3.92
C LEU A 73 -5.66 -1.59 4.97
N ARG A 74 -5.96 -0.43 5.57
CA ARG A 74 -7.15 -0.29 6.41
C ARG A 74 -8.39 -0.37 5.55
N VAL A 75 -9.40 -1.11 5.99
CA VAL A 75 -10.71 -1.21 5.32
C VAL A 75 -11.73 -0.37 6.10
N PRO A 76 -12.67 0.34 5.44
CA PRO A 76 -12.84 0.44 3.97
C PRO A 76 -11.72 1.25 3.30
N SER A 77 -11.33 0.85 2.08
CA SER A 77 -10.33 1.54 1.26
C SER A 77 -10.62 1.36 -0.23
N ARG A 78 -10.62 2.47 -0.98
CA ARG A 78 -10.78 2.44 -2.46
C ARG A 78 -9.66 1.65 -3.13
N MET A 79 -8.42 1.81 -2.63
CA MET A 79 -7.27 1.04 -3.09
C MET A 79 -7.49 -0.47 -2.86
N ALA A 80 -7.95 -0.86 -1.68
CA ALA A 80 -8.23 -2.27 -1.38
C ALA A 80 -9.32 -2.85 -2.28
N THR A 81 -10.41 -2.11 -2.50
CA THR A 81 -11.49 -2.52 -3.41
C THR A 81 -11.00 -2.72 -4.85
N SER A 82 -10.20 -1.77 -5.37
CA SER A 82 -9.64 -1.86 -6.72
C SER A 82 -8.70 -3.05 -6.89
N LEU A 83 -7.76 -3.26 -5.95
CA LEU A 83 -6.81 -4.37 -6.02
C LEU A 83 -7.53 -5.73 -5.96
N ASN A 84 -8.57 -5.86 -5.13
CA ASN A 84 -9.36 -7.09 -5.04
C ASN A 84 -10.27 -7.30 -6.27
N ALA A 85 -10.75 -6.23 -6.91
CA ALA A 85 -11.54 -6.33 -8.14
C ALA A 85 -10.71 -6.88 -9.32
N HIS A 86 -9.41 -6.55 -9.37
CA HIS A 86 -8.49 -7.07 -10.38
C HIS A 86 -8.32 -8.60 -10.30
N ASP A 87 -8.40 -9.18 -9.10
CA ASP A 87 -8.27 -10.63 -8.87
C ASP A 87 -9.32 -11.44 -9.66
N ASN A 88 -10.57 -10.96 -9.65
CA ASN A 88 -11.67 -11.61 -10.38
C ASN A 88 -11.49 -11.58 -11.90
N LEU A 89 -10.89 -10.51 -12.44
CA LEU A 89 -10.70 -10.31 -13.89
C LEU A 89 -9.48 -11.08 -14.43
N THR A 90 -8.39 -11.17 -13.67
CA THR A 90 -7.19 -11.92 -14.07
C THR A 90 -7.39 -13.43 -14.16
N SER A 91 -8.42 -13.98 -13.52
CA SER A 91 -8.75 -15.42 -13.68
C SER A 91 -9.17 -15.78 -15.12
N GLN A 92 -9.72 -14.83 -15.89
CA GLN A 92 -10.23 -15.07 -17.23
C GLN A 92 -9.23 -14.77 -18.37
N LEU A 93 -8.16 -14.00 -18.12
CA LEU A 93 -7.17 -13.60 -19.13
C LEU A 93 -5.74 -13.93 -18.67
N ARG A 94 -5.48 -15.23 -18.42
CA ARG A 94 -4.16 -15.76 -17.99
C ARG A 94 -2.99 -15.53 -18.98
N SER A 95 -3.17 -14.81 -20.08
CA SER A 95 -2.13 -14.68 -21.12
C SER A 95 -1.24 -13.43 -21.02
N LYS A 96 -1.52 -12.47 -20.12
CA LYS A 96 -0.64 -11.32 -19.92
C LYS A 96 -0.41 -11.06 -18.43
N LYS A 97 0.81 -11.34 -17.95
CA LYS A 97 1.30 -10.94 -16.61
C LYS A 97 1.32 -9.41 -16.52
N SER A 98 0.16 -8.79 -16.36
CA SER A 98 0.05 -7.35 -16.14
C SER A 98 0.35 -7.05 -14.68
N SER A 99 1.06 -5.96 -14.42
CA SER A 99 1.15 -5.42 -13.07
C SER A 99 -0.20 -4.83 -12.68
N HIS A 100 -0.58 -4.97 -11.42
CA HIS A 100 -1.82 -4.41 -10.86
C HIS A 100 -1.56 -3.09 -10.14
N MET A 101 -0.34 -2.89 -9.66
CA MET A 101 0.06 -1.73 -8.89
C MET A 101 1.56 -1.45 -9.05
N VAL A 102 1.97 -0.26 -8.62
CA VAL A 102 3.38 0.10 -8.45
C VAL A 102 3.59 0.54 -7.00
N ILE A 103 4.66 0.05 -6.37
CA ILE A 103 5.11 0.54 -5.07
C ILE A 103 6.26 1.52 -5.28
N ASN A 104 6.04 2.77 -4.93
CA ASN A 104 7.02 3.85 -5.01
C ASN A 104 7.64 4.05 -3.63
N ILE A 105 8.89 3.64 -3.44
CA ILE A 105 9.61 3.81 -2.18
C ILE A 105 10.13 5.25 -2.12
N LEU A 106 9.60 6.06 -1.20
CA LEU A 106 9.90 7.48 -1.16
C LEU A 106 11.27 7.75 -0.55
N SER A 107 11.94 8.78 -1.05
CA SER A 107 13.14 9.33 -0.43
C SER A 107 12.78 10.25 0.75
N ALA A 108 13.75 10.53 1.61
CA ALA A 108 13.56 11.40 2.78
C ALA A 108 13.07 12.82 2.40
N SER A 109 13.40 13.31 1.20
CA SER A 109 12.96 14.60 0.69
C SER A 109 11.51 14.62 0.19
N GLN A 110 10.86 13.45 0.10
CA GLN A 110 9.49 13.31 -0.42
C GLN A 110 8.43 13.13 0.68
N SER A 111 8.72 13.54 1.92
CA SER A 111 7.76 13.49 3.03
C SER A 111 6.42 14.18 2.71
N HIS A 112 6.44 15.23 1.88
CA HIS A 112 5.24 15.90 1.40
C HIS A 112 4.33 14.98 0.57
N LEU A 113 4.90 14.12 -0.28
CA LEU A 113 4.12 13.13 -1.05
C LEU A 113 3.44 12.13 -0.13
N ALA A 114 4.15 11.65 0.89
CA ALA A 114 3.57 10.78 1.89
C ALA A 114 2.34 11.41 2.56
N HIS A 115 2.40 12.71 2.87
CA HIS A 115 1.27 13.43 3.44
C HIS A 115 0.09 13.51 2.46
N ILE A 116 0.33 13.95 1.23
CA ILE A 116 -0.72 14.06 0.18
C ILE A 116 -1.46 12.74 0.00
N PHE A 117 -0.72 11.66 -0.25
CA PHE A 117 -1.28 10.34 -0.52
C PHE A 117 -1.85 9.65 0.73
N SER A 118 -1.70 10.24 1.93
CA SER A 118 -2.33 9.77 3.17
C SER A 118 -3.64 10.48 3.51
N ARG A 119 -3.95 11.60 2.84
CA ARG A 119 -5.08 12.48 3.16
C ARG A 119 -6.06 12.58 1.98
N PRO A 120 -6.82 11.50 1.68
CA PRO A 120 -7.80 11.50 0.59
C PRO A 120 -8.96 12.48 0.81
N ASP A 121 -9.15 12.97 2.04
CA ASP A 121 -10.09 14.03 2.42
C ASP A 121 -9.66 15.41 1.93
N LEU A 122 -8.36 15.71 1.95
CA LEU A 122 -7.79 16.97 1.46
C LEU A 122 -7.34 16.89 0.01
N HIS A 123 -6.89 15.71 -0.43
CA HIS A 123 -6.29 15.45 -1.73
C HIS A 123 -6.99 14.29 -2.43
N PRO A 124 -8.25 14.46 -2.88
CA PRO A 124 -9.01 13.38 -3.52
C PRO A 124 -8.43 12.95 -4.87
N HIS A 125 -7.77 13.89 -5.58
CA HIS A 125 -7.18 13.68 -6.91
C HIS A 125 -5.70 14.10 -6.92
N PRO A 126 -4.81 13.39 -6.21
CA PRO A 126 -3.44 13.86 -5.99
C PRO A 126 -2.65 14.03 -7.29
N PHE A 127 -2.93 13.23 -8.33
CA PHE A 127 -2.23 13.29 -9.61
C PHE A 127 -2.58 14.52 -10.47
N SER A 128 -3.70 15.21 -10.22
CA SER A 128 -4.02 16.45 -10.93
C SER A 128 -3.17 17.63 -10.46
N TYR A 129 -2.53 17.53 -9.30
CA TYR A 129 -1.63 18.56 -8.78
C TYR A 129 -0.25 18.56 -9.44
N ALA A 130 0.08 17.57 -10.28
CA ALA A 130 1.41 17.47 -10.88
C ALA A 130 1.81 18.69 -11.73
N GLU A 131 0.81 19.41 -12.27
CA GLU A 131 0.99 20.64 -13.02
C GLU A 131 0.79 21.91 -12.16
N SER A 132 0.42 21.76 -10.89
CA SER A 132 0.22 22.87 -9.96
C SER A 132 1.56 23.43 -9.46
N THR A 133 1.64 24.74 -9.36
CA THR A 133 2.78 25.46 -8.77
C THR A 133 2.85 25.32 -7.25
N GLU A 134 1.74 24.97 -6.59
CA GLU A 134 1.66 24.91 -5.13
C GLU A 134 2.24 23.61 -4.55
N ILE A 135 2.11 22.51 -5.29
CA ILE A 135 2.54 21.17 -4.85
C ILE A 135 3.21 20.45 -6.03
N PRO A 136 4.40 20.93 -6.46
CA PRO A 136 5.02 20.38 -7.64
C PRO A 136 5.59 18.99 -7.34
N PHE A 137 5.03 17.98 -7.98
CA PHE A 137 5.67 16.67 -8.08
C PHE A 137 5.49 16.10 -9.47
N ARG A 138 6.49 15.35 -9.91
CA ARG A 138 6.51 14.73 -11.23
C ARG A 138 6.19 13.25 -11.11
N TRP A 139 5.46 12.74 -12.08
CA TRP A 139 5.21 11.32 -12.22
C TRP A 139 5.23 10.95 -13.70
N THR A 140 5.52 9.69 -13.95
CA THR A 140 5.50 9.06 -15.28
C THR A 140 4.66 7.79 -15.21
N THR A 141 4.56 7.04 -16.30
CA THR A 141 3.82 5.76 -16.30
C THR A 141 4.73 4.59 -16.66
N THR A 142 4.41 3.41 -16.12
CA THR A 142 4.97 2.15 -16.63
C THR A 142 4.48 1.87 -18.06
N LYS A 143 4.98 0.80 -18.69
CA LYS A 143 4.49 0.30 -19.99
C LYS A 143 3.02 -0.12 -19.94
N GLU A 144 2.55 -0.51 -18.75
CA GLU A 144 1.17 -0.91 -18.45
C GLU A 144 0.29 0.30 -18.09
N GLY A 145 0.85 1.52 -18.08
CA GLY A 145 0.11 2.74 -17.77
C GLY A 145 -0.05 3.02 -16.27
N LEU A 146 0.71 2.36 -15.38
CA LEU A 146 0.62 2.60 -13.94
C LEU A 146 1.51 3.77 -13.49
N PRO A 147 1.06 4.64 -12.56
CA PRO A 147 1.85 5.81 -12.14
C PRO A 147 3.14 5.45 -11.41
N ILE A 148 4.23 6.13 -11.75
CA ILE A 148 5.53 6.09 -11.07
C ILE A 148 5.87 7.50 -10.59
N LEU A 149 6.14 7.66 -9.30
CA LEU A 149 6.56 8.94 -8.72
C LEU A 149 8.04 9.19 -9.00
N SER A 150 8.36 10.31 -9.64
CA SER A 150 9.74 10.71 -9.93
C SER A 150 10.51 10.99 -8.64
N ASN A 151 11.83 10.77 -8.65
CA ASN A 151 12.74 10.98 -7.51
C ASN A 151 12.45 10.10 -6.28
N SER A 152 11.61 9.07 -6.42
CA SER A 152 11.54 7.96 -5.48
C SER A 152 12.88 7.22 -5.44
N LEU A 153 13.19 6.58 -4.30
CA LEU A 153 14.37 5.71 -4.17
C LEU A 153 14.27 4.51 -5.11
N GLY A 154 13.04 4.08 -5.40
CA GLY A 154 12.75 3.02 -6.36
C GLY A 154 11.27 2.87 -6.59
N ALA A 155 10.91 2.24 -7.71
CA ALA A 155 9.55 1.90 -8.06
C ALA A 155 9.48 0.42 -8.49
N ILE A 156 8.54 -0.32 -7.93
CA ILE A 156 8.41 -1.77 -8.14
C ILE A 156 7.02 -2.06 -8.69
N SER A 157 6.93 -2.53 -9.93
CA SER A 157 5.67 -3.01 -10.49
C SER A 157 5.32 -4.37 -9.90
N CYS A 158 4.10 -4.51 -9.38
CA CYS A 158 3.68 -5.69 -8.63
C CYS A 158 2.39 -6.28 -9.20
N THR A 159 2.32 -7.59 -9.23
CA THR A 159 1.10 -8.37 -9.44
C THR A 159 0.63 -8.91 -8.10
N LEU A 160 -0.66 -8.80 -7.82
CA LEU A 160 -1.26 -9.38 -6.63
C LEU A 160 -1.28 -10.91 -6.76
N LEU A 161 -0.78 -11.64 -5.76
CA LEU A 161 -0.69 -13.11 -5.82
C LEU A 161 -2.01 -13.82 -5.53
N GLY A 162 -2.97 -13.14 -4.90
CA GLY A 162 -4.31 -13.64 -4.61
C GLY A 162 -5.09 -12.69 -3.71
N HIS A 163 -6.22 -13.15 -3.19
CA HIS A 163 -7.08 -12.35 -2.33
C HIS A 163 -6.35 -11.78 -1.11
N SER A 164 -6.65 -10.53 -0.75
CA SER A 164 -6.13 -9.92 0.48
C SER A 164 -6.57 -10.71 1.72
N TRP A 165 -5.63 -11.02 2.61
CA TRP A 165 -5.96 -11.69 3.88
C TRP A 165 -6.69 -10.74 4.85
N PRO A 166 -7.86 -11.15 5.40
CA PRO A 166 -8.64 -10.32 6.31
C PRO A 166 -8.04 -10.34 7.71
N LEU A 167 -7.02 -9.51 7.95
CA LEU A 167 -6.30 -9.45 9.23
C LEU A 167 -7.17 -9.06 10.45
N SER A 168 -8.36 -8.50 10.22
CA SER A 168 -9.32 -8.18 11.27
C SER A 168 -10.11 -9.39 11.80
N ASP A 169 -10.12 -10.51 11.06
CA ASP A 169 -10.86 -11.71 11.42
C ASP A 169 -9.90 -12.90 11.59
N LEU A 170 -9.35 -13.01 12.81
CA LEU A 170 -8.38 -14.05 13.17
C LEU A 170 -8.94 -15.46 12.94
N ARG A 171 -10.25 -15.68 13.10
CA ARG A 171 -10.88 -16.99 12.86
C ARG A 171 -10.79 -17.41 11.39
N ARG A 172 -10.90 -16.46 10.46
CA ARG A 172 -10.74 -16.74 9.01
C ARG A 172 -9.30 -17.02 8.63
N LEU A 173 -8.33 -16.42 9.33
CA LEU A 173 -6.91 -16.73 9.15
C LEU A 173 -6.58 -18.15 9.64
N GLU A 174 -7.11 -18.53 10.80
CA GLU A 174 -6.93 -19.88 11.36
C GLU A 174 -7.53 -20.96 10.46
N GLN A 175 -8.72 -20.72 9.90
CA GLN A 175 -9.38 -21.65 8.98
C GLN A 175 -8.68 -21.76 7.62
N GLY A 176 -8.02 -20.69 7.15
CA GLY A 176 -7.26 -20.71 5.89
C GLY A 176 -5.97 -21.55 5.95
N SER A 177 -5.50 -21.88 7.15
CA SER A 177 -4.29 -22.72 7.36
C SER A 177 -4.59 -24.22 7.35
N ALA A 178 -5.87 -24.62 7.39
CA ALA A 178 -6.29 -26.03 7.38
C ALA A 178 -6.43 -26.63 5.96
N GLY A 179 -6.04 -25.89 4.92
CA GLY A 179 -6.23 -26.25 3.51
C GLY A 179 -4.96 -26.34 2.66
N ILE A 180 -3.78 -26.50 3.28
CA ILE A 180 -2.51 -26.78 2.60
C ILE A 180 -2.05 -28.19 2.96
#